data_AF-A0A2X1QI11-F1
#
_entry.id   AF-A0A2X1QI11-F1
#
_cell.length_a   1.000
_cell.length_b   1.000
_cell.length_c   1.000
_cell.angle_alpha   90.00
_cell.angle_beta   90.00
_cell.angle_gamma   90.00
#
_symmetry.space_group_name_H-M   'P 1'
#
loop_
_entity.id
_entity.type
_entity.pdbx_description
1 polymer ?
#
loop_
_entity_poly.entity_id
_entity_poly.type
_entity_poly.pdbx_seq_one_letter_code
_entity_poly.pdbx_strand_id
1 'polypeptide(L)'
;MIITEATQISAQAKGYAGAPGLHSPEQIAAWQKITAGVHAENGHIAVQLWHTGRISHSSLQPGGAAPVAPSALSAGTRTSLRDENGHAIRVDTSMPRALETAEIPGIVNDFPSGGRQCP
;
A
#
# COMPACT_ATOMS: atom_id res chain seq x y z
N MET A 1 -3.07 -12.06 19.25
CA MET A 1 -2.86 -11.91 17.81
C MET A 1 -3.07 -10.44 17.45
N ILE A 2 -2.06 -9.79 16.88
CA ILE A 2 -2.09 -8.41 16.37
C ILE A 2 -2.29 -8.47 14.85
N ILE A 3 -3.10 -7.57 14.30
CA ILE A 3 -3.18 -7.33 12.86
C ILE A 3 -2.62 -5.94 12.62
N THR A 4 -1.62 -5.81 11.75
CA THR A 4 -0.97 -4.51 11.48
C THR A 4 -1.93 -3.54 10.80
N GLU A 5 -1.54 -2.28 10.76
CA GLU A 5 -2.06 -1.35 9.76
C GLU A 5 -1.84 -1.86 8.32
N ALA A 6 -2.64 -1.33 7.39
CA ALA A 6 -2.61 -1.75 6.00
C ALA A 6 -1.30 -1.35 5.31
N THR A 7 -0.63 -2.33 4.72
CA THR A 7 0.75 -2.26 4.26
C THR A 7 0.86 -2.55 2.77
N GLN A 8 1.54 -1.66 2.04
CA GLN A 8 1.61 -1.66 0.57
C GLN A 8 2.45 -2.81 0.03
N ILE A 9 1.87 -3.61 -0.85
CA ILE A 9 2.54 -4.70 -1.57
C ILE A 9 3.50 -4.21 -2.66
N SER A 10 3.31 -2.98 -3.15
CA SER A 10 4.15 -2.35 -4.17
C SER A 10 4.03 -0.82 -4.10
N ALA A 11 4.87 -0.09 -4.82
CA ALA A 11 4.78 1.37 -4.87
C ALA A 11 3.44 1.84 -5.47
N GLN A 12 2.90 1.11 -6.46
CA GLN A 12 1.61 1.40 -7.10
C GLN A 12 0.42 1.21 -6.14
N ALA A 13 0.56 0.32 -5.15
CA ALA A 13 -0.46 0.03 -4.15
C ALA A 13 -0.78 1.21 -3.22
N LYS A 14 0.06 2.26 -3.20
CA LYS A 14 -0.05 3.38 -2.26
C LYS A 14 -1.24 4.29 -2.55
N GLY A 15 -2.08 4.48 -1.53
CA GLY A 15 -3.22 5.40 -1.58
C GLY A 15 -3.15 6.56 -0.60
N TYR A 16 -2.32 6.43 0.45
CA TYR A 16 -2.26 7.36 1.57
C TYR A 16 -0.82 7.76 1.87
N ALA A 17 -0.57 9.05 2.09
CA ALA A 17 0.75 9.52 2.51
C ALA A 17 1.03 9.13 3.96
N GLY A 18 2.12 8.37 4.17
CA GLY A 18 2.55 7.91 5.50
C GLY A 18 2.15 6.48 5.84
N ALA A 19 1.29 5.82 5.05
CA ALA A 19 1.07 4.38 5.21
C ALA A 19 2.36 3.60 4.86
N PRO A 20 2.65 2.49 5.56
CA PRO A 20 3.86 1.70 5.34
C PRO A 20 3.77 0.82 4.09
N GLY A 21 4.93 0.38 3.61
CA GLY A 21 5.07 -0.63 2.57
C GLY A 21 5.83 -1.86 3.05
N LEU A 22 5.78 -2.92 2.26
CA LEU A 22 6.54 -4.16 2.43
C LEU A 22 7.02 -4.67 1.06
N HIS A 23 7.77 -3.82 0.34
CA HIS A 23 8.29 -4.13 -1.00
C HIS A 23 9.73 -3.64 -1.23
N SER A 24 10.25 -2.76 -0.37
CA SER A 24 11.66 -2.35 -0.41
C SER A 24 12.50 -3.09 0.65
N PRO A 25 13.81 -3.29 0.43
CA PRO A 25 14.70 -3.88 1.42
C PRO A 25 14.68 -3.15 2.77
N GLU A 26 14.58 -1.82 2.76
CA GLU A 26 14.56 -0.99 3.97
C GLU A 26 13.27 -1.19 4.77
N GLN A 27 12.14 -1.31 4.07
CA GLN A 27 10.85 -1.62 4.68
C GLN A 27 10.86 -3.00 5.33
N ILE A 28 11.39 -4.01 4.64
CA ILE A 28 11.50 -5.38 5.16
C ILE A 28 12.37 -5.40 6.42
N ALA A 29 13.53 -4.73 6.39
CA ALA A 29 14.42 -4.64 7.54
C ALA A 29 13.78 -3.90 8.74
N ALA A 30 12.93 -2.90 8.49
CA ALA A 30 12.18 -2.22 9.54
C ALA A 30 11.10 -3.13 10.15
N TRP A 31 10.34 -3.85 9.32
CA TRP A 31 9.31 -4.78 9.79
C TRP A 31 9.90 -5.95 10.59
N GLN A 32 11.05 -6.49 10.19
CA GLN A 32 11.76 -7.54 10.94
C GLN A 32 12.04 -7.15 12.40
N LYS A 33 12.38 -5.88 12.66
CA LYS A 33 12.62 -5.40 14.02
C LYS A 33 11.32 -5.35 14.83
N ILE A 34 10.22 -4.95 14.18
CA ILE A 34 8.89 -4.88 14.80
C ILE A 34 8.40 -6.28 15.15
N THR A 35 8.44 -7.22 14.20
CA THR A 35 7.98 -8.60 14.42
C THR A 35 8.84 -9.31 15.46
N ALA A 36 10.17 -9.12 15.45
CA ALA A 36 11.05 -9.64 16.48
C ALA A 36 10.70 -9.12 17.89
N GLY A 37 10.36 -7.83 18.03
CA GLY A 37 9.93 -7.26 19.30
C GLY A 37 8.63 -7.86 19.82
N VAL A 38 7.64 -8.08 18.94
CA VAL A 38 6.38 -8.75 19.32
C VAL A 38 6.63 -10.21 19.74
N HIS A 39 7.48 -10.93 19.01
CA HIS A 39 7.80 -12.33 19.31
C HIS A 39 8.63 -12.48 20.60
N ALA A 40 9.50 -11.52 20.93
CA ALA A 40 10.23 -11.52 22.20
C ALA A 40 9.30 -11.50 23.42
N GLU A 41 8.12 -10.89 23.27
CA GLU A 41 7.06 -10.84 24.28
C GLU A 41 6.03 -11.99 24.13
N ASN A 42 6.38 -13.07 23.42
CA ASN A 42 5.50 -14.21 23.10
C ASN A 42 4.19 -13.82 22.40
N GLY A 43 4.19 -12.70 21.68
CA GLY A 43 3.05 -12.26 20.87
C GLY A 43 2.95 -12.97 19.52
N HIS A 44 1.84 -12.75 18.82
CA HIS A 44 1.66 -13.13 17.42
C HIS A 44 1.18 -11.94 16.63
N ILE A 45 1.70 -11.73 15.41
CA ILE A 45 1.38 -10.61 14.52
C ILE A 45 1.16 -11.09 13.10
N ALA A 46 0.18 -10.51 12.42
CA ALA A 46 -0.10 -10.73 11.01
C ALA A 46 -0.14 -9.38 10.27
N VAL A 47 0.50 -9.30 9.11
CA VAL A 47 0.49 -8.09 8.29
C VAL A 47 -0.76 -8.03 7.41
N GLN A 48 -1.47 -6.90 7.45
CA GLN A 48 -2.57 -6.63 6.53
C GLN A 48 -2.00 -6.07 5.21
N LEU A 49 -2.00 -6.88 4.15
CA LEU A 49 -1.54 -6.46 2.83
C LEU A 49 -2.68 -5.83 2.02
N TRP A 50 -2.37 -4.78 1.26
CA TRP A 50 -3.37 -4.12 0.40
C TRP A 50 -2.81 -3.57 -0.91
N HIS A 51 -3.73 -3.33 -1.83
CA HIS A 51 -3.57 -2.46 -2.98
C HIS A 51 -4.76 -1.50 -3.03
N THR A 52 -4.53 -0.20 -2.87
CA THR A 52 -5.63 0.80 -2.70
C THR A 52 -6.42 1.07 -3.98
N GLY A 53 -5.80 0.85 -5.14
CA GLY A 53 -6.44 1.02 -6.44
C GLY A 53 -6.96 2.44 -6.63
N ARG A 54 -8.26 2.59 -6.95
CA ARG A 54 -8.88 3.91 -7.16
C ARG A 54 -8.97 4.81 -5.93
N ILE A 55 -8.75 4.28 -4.72
CA ILE A 55 -8.68 5.12 -3.50
C ILE A 55 -7.24 5.62 -3.34
N SER A 56 -6.81 6.43 -4.29
CA SER A 56 -5.45 6.97 -4.36
C SER A 56 -5.43 8.32 -5.07
N HIS A 57 -4.26 8.93 -5.13
CA HIS A 57 -4.02 10.22 -5.79
C HIS A 57 -2.78 10.12 -6.67
N SER A 58 -2.79 10.76 -7.85
CA SER A 58 -1.71 10.69 -8.83
C SER A 58 -0.36 11.16 -8.26
N SER A 59 -0.36 12.12 -7.34
CA SER A 59 0.87 12.57 -6.66
C SER A 59 1.56 11.51 -5.79
N LEU A 60 0.86 10.43 -5.42
CA LEU A 60 1.42 9.30 -4.69
C LEU A 60 1.91 8.18 -5.61
N GLN A 61 1.53 8.22 -6.88
CA GLN A 61 1.82 7.17 -7.84
C GLN A 61 3.21 7.36 -8.44
N PRO A 62 3.90 6.26 -8.80
CA PRO A 62 5.16 6.33 -9.54
C PRO A 62 5.03 7.21 -10.79
N GLY A 63 5.93 8.19 -10.91
CA GLY A 63 5.94 9.12 -12.05
C GLY A 63 4.72 10.04 -12.15
N GLY A 64 3.90 10.17 -11.10
CA GLY A 64 2.70 11.00 -11.14
C GLY A 64 1.55 10.41 -11.96
N ALA A 65 1.59 9.10 -12.25
CA ALA A 65 0.61 8.42 -13.08
C ALA A 65 -0.79 8.38 -12.43
N ALA A 66 -1.82 8.13 -13.25
CA ALA A 66 -3.15 7.82 -12.73
C ALA A 66 -3.10 6.49 -11.94
N PRO A 67 -3.80 6.40 -10.78
CA PRO A 67 -3.93 5.12 -10.09
C PRO A 67 -4.71 4.11 -10.94
N VAL A 68 -4.61 2.83 -10.60
CA VAL A 68 -5.21 1.74 -11.38
C VAL A 68 -6.46 1.16 -10.70
N ALA A 69 -7.41 0.65 -11.50
CA ALA A 69 -8.62 0.01 -11.02
C ALA A 69 -9.19 -0.98 -12.06
N PRO A 70 -10.19 -1.82 -11.71
CA PRO A 70 -10.85 -2.69 -12.69
C PRO A 70 -11.60 -1.93 -13.78
N SER A 71 -11.98 -0.67 -13.53
CA SER A 71 -12.65 0.19 -14.49
C SER A 71 -12.26 1.65 -14.23
N ALA A 72 -12.30 2.46 -15.29
CA ALA A 72 -12.11 3.91 -15.20
C ALA A 72 -13.36 4.57 -14.60
N LEU A 73 -13.58 4.34 -13.30
CA LEU A 73 -14.65 4.94 -12.50
C LEU A 73 -14.07 5.59 -11.24
N SER A 74 -14.34 6.90 -11.07
CA SER A 74 -13.94 7.64 -9.87
C SER A 74 -14.48 6.98 -8.61
N ALA A 75 -13.72 7.06 -7.52
CA ALA A 75 -14.14 6.52 -6.23
C ALA A 75 -15.20 7.40 -5.53
N GLY A 76 -15.36 8.66 -5.94
CA GLY A 76 -16.31 9.59 -5.32
C GLY A 76 -16.02 9.86 -3.84
N THR A 77 -14.75 9.77 -3.43
CA THR A 77 -14.30 9.90 -2.04
C THR A 77 -12.98 10.64 -1.95
N ARG A 78 -12.45 10.76 -0.73
CA ARG A 78 -11.19 11.42 -0.43
C ARG A 78 -10.14 10.45 0.09
N THR A 79 -8.88 10.70 -0.25
CA THR A 79 -7.71 10.10 0.37
C THR A 79 -6.95 11.11 1.25
N SER A 80 -5.92 10.67 1.95
CA SER A 80 -5.10 11.53 2.81
C SER A 80 -3.68 11.69 2.26
N LEU A 81 -3.26 12.94 2.07
CA LEU A 81 -1.89 13.34 1.73
C LEU A 81 -1.24 14.04 2.93
N ARG A 82 0.01 14.50 2.75
CA ARG A 82 0.69 15.37 3.71
C ARG A 82 0.98 16.72 3.06
N ASP A 83 0.78 17.80 3.82
CA ASP A 83 1.19 19.15 3.42
C ASP A 83 2.70 19.36 3.57
N GLU A 84 3.18 20.57 3.27
CA GLU A 84 4.59 20.96 3.38
C GLU A 84 5.13 20.88 4.82
N ASN A 85 4.24 20.98 5.81
CA ASN A 85 4.56 20.85 7.24
C ASN A 85 4.42 19.40 7.74
N GLY A 86 4.07 18.46 6.86
CA GLY A 86 3.89 17.04 7.18
C GLY A 86 2.53 16.67 7.80
N HIS A 87 1.59 17.61 7.93
CA HIS A 87 0.25 17.35 8.47
C HIS A 87 -0.65 16.64 7.47
N ALA A 88 -1.50 15.75 7.98
CA ALA A 88 -2.44 15.01 7.15
C ALA A 88 -3.53 15.93 6.60
N ILE A 89 -3.69 15.95 5.28
CA ILE A 89 -4.74 16.70 4.56
C ILE A 89 -5.61 15.75 3.75
N ARG A 90 -6.91 16.07 3.62
CA ARG A 90 -7.86 15.27 2.84
C ARG A 90 -8.01 15.85 1.44
N VAL A 91 -7.79 15.03 0.42
CA VAL A 91 -7.91 15.41 -0.99
C VAL A 91 -8.81 14.44 -1.73
N ASP A 92 -9.47 14.90 -2.78
CA ASP A 92 -10.31 14.03 -3.61
C ASP A 92 -9.43 13.01 -4.36
N THR A 93 -9.94 11.79 -4.55
CA THR A 93 -9.22 10.74 -5.27
C THR A 93 -9.08 11.09 -6.76
N SER A 94 -7.92 10.80 -7.36
CA SER A 94 -7.72 10.99 -8.80
C SER A 94 -8.50 9.96 -9.61
N MET A 95 -8.83 10.31 -10.85
CA MET A 95 -9.49 9.40 -11.79
C MET A 95 -8.58 8.20 -12.11
N PRO A 96 -8.98 6.94 -11.83
CA PRO A 96 -8.17 5.78 -12.16
C PRO A 96 -8.19 5.44 -13.66
N ARG A 97 -7.15 4.74 -14.11
CA ARG A 97 -7.13 4.00 -15.38
C ARG A 97 -7.60 2.55 -15.14
N ALA A 98 -8.35 2.00 -16.10
CA ALA A 98 -8.65 0.57 -16.09
C ALA A 98 -7.38 -0.25 -16.33
N LEU A 99 -7.15 -1.28 -15.51
CA LEU A 99 -6.08 -2.25 -15.77
C LEU A 99 -6.36 -3.00 -17.07
N GLU A 100 -5.33 -3.15 -17.88
CA GLU A 100 -5.34 -4.06 -19.02
C GLU A 100 -5.24 -5.50 -18.51
N THR A 101 -5.83 -6.45 -19.23
CA THR A 101 -5.80 -7.87 -18.84
C THR A 101 -4.37 -8.39 -18.69
N ALA A 102 -3.43 -7.89 -19.50
CA ALA A 102 -2.02 -8.24 -19.45
C ALA A 102 -1.30 -7.74 -18.18
N GLU A 103 -1.87 -6.76 -17.45
CA GLU A 103 -1.29 -6.22 -16.21
C GLU A 103 -1.69 -7.02 -14.96
N ILE A 104 -2.79 -7.78 -15.03
CA ILE A 104 -3.33 -8.54 -13.88
C ILE A 104 -2.30 -9.53 -13.30
N PRO A 105 -1.54 -10.31 -14.10
CA PRO A 105 -0.52 -11.19 -13.55
C PRO A 105 0.55 -10.44 -12.74
N GLY A 106 0.86 -9.19 -13.11
CA GLY A 106 1.76 -8.32 -12.34
C GLY A 106 1.23 -8.03 -10.94
N ILE A 107 -0.05 -7.64 -10.84
CA ILE A 107 -0.72 -7.40 -9.54
C ILE A 107 -0.73 -8.66 -8.69
N VAL A 108 -0.98 -9.83 -9.28
CA VAL A 108 -0.94 -11.11 -8.55
C VAL A 108 0.46 -11.41 -8.03
N ASN A 109 1.50 -11.12 -8.81
CA ASN A 109 2.89 -11.32 -8.39
C ASN A 109 3.36 -10.33 -7.33
N ASP A 110 2.80 -9.11 -7.32
CA ASP A 110 3.06 -8.12 -6.27
C ASP A 110 2.53 -8.59 -4.91
N PHE A 111 1.42 -9.33 -4.88
CA PHE A 111 0.99 -10.00 -3.65
C PHE A 111 1.94 -11.17 -3.35
N PRO A 112 2.68 -11.15 -2.23
CA PRO A 112 3.61 -12.23 -1.92
C PRO A 112 2.88 -13.56 -1.79
N SER A 113 3.23 -14.50 -2.65
CA SER A 113 2.67 -15.85 -2.66
C SER A 113 3.40 -16.74 -1.64
N GLY A 114 2.71 -16.99 -0.52
CA GLY A 114 3.08 -17.97 0.49
C GLY A 114 4.28 -17.57 1.36
N GLY A 115 4.02 -16.79 2.42
CA GLY A 115 4.89 -16.61 3.61
C GLY A 115 6.31 -16.05 3.41
N ARG A 116 6.85 -16.01 2.19
CA ARG A 116 8.28 -15.78 1.91
C ARG A 116 8.76 -14.34 2.06
N GLN A 117 7.85 -13.38 2.21
CA GLN A 117 8.19 -11.95 2.37
C GLN A 117 7.62 -11.35 3.66
N CYS A 118 6.92 -12.13 4.49
CA CYS A 118 6.41 -11.69 5.78
C CYS A 118 7.37 -12.18 6.88
N PRO A 119 8.20 -11.31 7.46
CA PRO A 119 9.08 -11.65 8.58
C PRO A 119 8.33 -11.81 9.91
#